data_AF-A0A255R9M8-F1
#
_entry.id   AF-A0A255R9M8-F1
#
_cell.length_a   1.000
_cell.length_b   1.000
_cell.length_c   1.000
_cell.angle_alpha   90.00
_cell.angle_beta   90.00
_cell.angle_gamma   90.00
#
_symmetry.space_group_name_H-M   'P 1'
#
loop_
_entity.id
_entity.type
_entity.pdbx_description
1 polymer ?
#
loop_
_entity_poly.entity_id
_entity_poly.type
_entity_poly.pdbx_seq_one_letter_code
_entity_poly.pdbx_strand_id
1 'polypeptide(L)'
;MILTAVFAMSYRKRMIGKLNRYLLQGLLCFTFGLCLVVGSGCRVTAPVHRWVPPGLHAAVDQTVVLSEIEGPAELAASLRQRLLDTAPRDEGRKLAIIDVNRLRQQSSDSETNPIALVSHQESVASDVSLLPLAKRGDVNYLLRGEVLVDQTAPWLADRDQRLVVSWCLTPVNSDRDLSPGDDRQQSEHQQAQYGTPLTINLADALKKYPDLAWLNDKHAALETAMVRETFALLSPTVQRDKVRLDNPLPLPGSWHTVAGNFYAKSGRWADAETQWQRALKWNPFSSAAMHNLALAKSAKQDFSQARHWASRSVVFGPTKRHQRAAVWVEQAQRDYHEAFDLADPPEGWSVTRPVE
;
A
#
# COMPACT_ATOMS: atom_id res chain seq x y z
N MET A 1 55.25 77.75 13.38
CA MET A 1 54.79 76.99 12.20
C MET A 1 55.07 75.48 12.34
N ILE A 2 54.79 74.88 13.51
CA ILE A 2 54.98 73.45 13.80
C ILE A 2 53.93 73.05 14.83
N LEU A 3 52.66 72.85 14.43
CA LEU A 3 51.63 72.30 15.34
C LEU A 3 50.38 71.70 14.67
N THR A 4 50.38 71.51 13.35
CA THR A 4 49.23 70.92 12.61
C THR A 4 49.53 69.61 11.88
N ALA A 5 50.73 69.02 12.06
CA ALA A 5 51.11 67.79 11.34
C ALA A 5 51.02 66.49 12.16
N VAL A 6 50.86 66.54 13.50
CA VAL A 6 50.91 65.33 14.35
C VAL A 6 49.54 64.69 14.59
N PHE A 7 48.44 65.42 14.41
CA PHE A 7 47.09 64.87 14.63
C PHE A 7 46.52 64.04 13.47
N ALA A 8 47.07 64.18 12.25
CA ALA A 8 46.57 63.44 11.08
C ALA A 8 47.11 62.00 10.97
N MET A 9 48.20 61.65 11.69
CA MET A 9 48.84 60.33 11.55
C MET A 9 48.37 59.29 12.57
N SER A 10 47.71 59.71 13.66
CA SER A 10 47.22 58.79 14.70
C SER A 10 45.81 58.22 14.42
N TYR A 11 45.00 58.91 13.60
CA TYR A 11 43.67 58.41 13.22
C TYR A 11 43.69 57.34 12.12
N ARG A 12 44.73 57.31 11.28
CA ARG A 12 44.81 56.36 10.14
C ARG A 12 45.20 54.93 10.56
N LYS A 13 45.93 54.75 11.67
CA LYS A 13 46.30 53.41 12.19
C LYS A 13 45.20 52.70 12.97
N ARG A 14 44.19 53.42 13.52
CA ARG A 14 43.05 52.80 14.24
C ARG A 14 41.90 52.35 13.34
N MET A 15 41.77 52.87 12.11
CA MET A 15 40.72 52.42 11.18
C MET A 15 41.09 51.14 10.41
N ILE A 16 42.37 50.91 10.11
CA ILE A 16 42.81 49.75 9.32
C ILE A 16 42.71 48.44 10.15
N GLY A 17 42.86 48.51 11.48
CA GLY A 17 42.73 47.33 12.35
C GLY A 17 41.29 46.88 12.63
N LYS A 18 40.30 47.78 12.51
CA LYS A 18 38.88 47.43 12.71
C LYS A 18 38.23 46.90 11.43
N LEU A 19 38.58 47.44 10.26
CA LEU A 19 38.03 46.97 8.98
C LEU A 19 38.42 45.51 8.67
N ASN A 20 39.63 45.09 9.06
CA ASN A 20 40.12 43.73 8.80
C ASN A 20 39.44 42.66 9.69
N ARG A 21 38.94 43.04 10.88
CA ARG A 21 38.19 42.11 11.75
C ARG A 21 36.76 41.87 11.27
N TYR A 22 36.07 42.89 10.75
CA TYR A 22 34.72 42.73 10.20
C TYR A 22 34.72 41.99 8.85
N LEU A 23 35.76 42.17 8.02
CA LEU A 23 35.93 41.37 6.80
C LEU A 23 36.28 39.90 7.09
N LEU A 24 37.15 39.62 8.08
CA LEU A 24 37.42 38.23 8.48
C LEU A 24 36.23 37.55 9.19
N GLN A 25 35.50 38.26 10.06
CA GLN A 25 34.28 37.72 10.69
C GLN A 25 33.15 37.51 9.67
N GLY A 26 33.03 38.41 8.68
CA GLY A 26 32.10 38.25 7.57
C GLY A 26 32.42 37.01 6.72
N LEU A 27 33.69 36.78 6.39
CA LEU A 27 34.13 35.61 5.60
C LEU A 27 34.01 34.29 6.38
N LEU A 28 34.25 34.30 7.70
CA LEU A 28 34.07 33.12 8.57
C LEU A 28 32.59 32.77 8.78
N CYS A 29 31.71 33.76 8.92
CA CYS A 29 30.26 33.52 8.98
C CYS A 29 29.68 33.09 7.62
N PHE A 30 30.20 33.60 6.49
CA PHE A 30 29.74 33.17 5.16
C PHE A 30 30.18 31.73 4.85
N THR A 31 31.39 31.33 5.26
CA THR A 31 31.86 29.94 5.09
C THR A 31 31.15 28.95 6.03
N PHE A 32 30.83 29.34 7.27
CA PHE A 32 30.01 28.51 8.17
C PHE A 32 28.52 28.45 7.76
N GLY A 33 27.95 29.55 7.25
CA GLY A 33 26.58 29.60 6.73
C GLY A 33 26.37 28.77 5.46
N LEU A 34 27.37 28.71 4.58
CA LEU A 34 27.32 27.88 3.36
C LEU A 34 27.48 26.38 3.67
N CYS A 35 28.24 26.01 4.71
CA CYS A 35 28.42 24.61 5.11
C CYS A 35 27.20 23.99 5.81
N LEU A 36 26.35 24.78 6.48
CA LEU A 36 25.20 24.25 7.22
C LEU A 36 23.99 23.90 6.35
N VAL A 37 23.89 24.40 5.12
CA VAL A 37 22.79 24.04 4.19
C VAL A 37 23.07 22.71 3.46
N VAL A 38 24.32 22.24 3.42
CA VAL A 38 24.72 21.00 2.71
C VAL A 38 24.38 19.73 3.51
N GLY A 39 24.08 19.84 4.81
CA GLY A 39 23.79 18.69 5.69
C GLY A 39 22.38 18.08 5.51
N SER A 40 21.45 18.81 4.90
CA SER A 40 20.11 18.30 4.61
C SER A 40 20.11 17.58 3.28
N GLY A 41 20.76 16.42 3.21
CA GLY A 41 20.80 15.58 2.02
C GLY A 41 19.38 15.36 1.50
N CYS A 42 19.03 16.00 0.38
CA CYS A 42 17.70 15.96 -0.21
C CYS A 42 17.29 14.51 -0.42
N ARG A 43 16.34 14.04 0.39
CA ARG A 43 15.78 12.70 0.26
C ARG A 43 14.91 12.70 -1.00
N VAL A 44 15.35 11.97 -2.01
CA VAL A 44 14.58 11.79 -3.25
C VAL A 44 13.72 10.55 -3.08
N THR A 45 12.40 10.74 -3.10
CA THR A 45 11.41 9.66 -3.06
C THR A 45 10.61 9.67 -4.36
N ALA A 46 10.16 8.49 -4.79
CA ALA A 46 9.32 8.32 -5.98
C ALA A 46 8.13 7.41 -5.66
N PRO A 47 6.95 7.68 -6.25
CA PRO A 47 5.78 6.84 -6.07
C PRO A 47 5.91 5.56 -6.92
N VAL A 48 5.74 4.40 -6.31
CA VAL A 48 5.66 3.10 -6.98
C VAL A 48 4.32 2.45 -6.69
N HIS A 49 3.78 1.72 -7.66
CA HIS A 49 2.58 0.92 -7.47
C HIS A 49 3.00 -0.53 -7.34
N ARG A 50 2.46 -1.22 -6.32
CA ARG A 50 2.73 -2.64 -6.09
C ARG A 50 1.43 -3.36 -5.78
N TRP A 51 1.39 -4.64 -6.08
CA TRP A 51 0.30 -5.51 -5.66
C TRP A 51 0.50 -5.91 -4.20
N VAL A 52 -0.62 -5.94 -3.48
CA VAL A 52 -0.71 -6.41 -2.11
C VAL A 52 -1.72 -7.54 -2.08
N PRO A 53 -1.42 -8.65 -1.40
CA PRO A 53 -2.35 -9.76 -1.27
C PRO A 53 -3.65 -9.33 -0.56
N PRO A 54 -4.74 -10.07 -0.78
CA PRO A 54 -5.98 -9.86 -0.06
C PRO A 54 -5.78 -10.02 1.46
N GLY A 55 -6.50 -9.23 2.25
CA GLY A 55 -6.44 -9.32 3.71
C GLY A 55 -7.14 -10.56 4.31
N LEU A 56 -7.99 -11.21 3.53
CA LEU A 56 -8.58 -12.53 3.79
C LEU A 56 -8.15 -13.47 2.65
N HIS A 57 -8.89 -14.56 2.46
CA HIS A 57 -8.66 -15.47 1.35
C HIS A 57 -8.95 -14.82 -0.01
N ALA A 58 -8.09 -15.08 -0.99
CA ALA A 58 -8.27 -14.59 -2.36
C ALA A 58 -9.53 -15.20 -3.00
N ALA A 59 -10.52 -14.35 -3.28
CA ALA A 59 -11.75 -14.73 -3.97
C ALA A 59 -11.71 -14.41 -5.48
N VAL A 60 -10.51 -14.32 -6.07
CA VAL A 60 -10.35 -14.02 -7.50
C VAL A 60 -10.93 -15.15 -8.34
N ASP A 61 -11.76 -14.77 -9.32
CA ASP A 61 -12.56 -15.67 -10.16
C ASP A 61 -13.53 -16.57 -9.37
N GLN A 62 -13.82 -16.23 -8.12
CA GLN A 62 -14.78 -16.93 -7.27
C GLN A 62 -16.12 -16.20 -7.23
N THR A 63 -17.17 -16.96 -6.89
CA THR A 63 -18.50 -16.44 -6.57
C THR A 63 -18.65 -16.29 -5.06
N VAL A 64 -18.97 -15.08 -4.63
CA VAL A 64 -19.18 -14.72 -3.23
C VAL A 64 -20.64 -14.29 -3.06
N VAL A 65 -21.35 -14.95 -2.15
CA VAL A 65 -22.68 -14.49 -1.75
C VAL A 65 -22.53 -13.49 -0.63
N LEU A 66 -23.09 -12.30 -0.82
CA LEU A 66 -23.21 -11.30 0.22
C LEU A 66 -24.49 -11.59 1.03
N SER A 67 -24.32 -11.97 2.30
CA SER A 67 -25.43 -12.08 3.23
C SER A 67 -25.90 -10.70 3.69
N GLU A 68 -26.95 -10.66 4.50
CA GLU A 68 -27.42 -9.41 5.07
C GLU A 68 -26.34 -8.78 5.95
N ILE A 69 -26.14 -7.47 5.80
CA ILE A 69 -25.24 -6.71 6.65
C ILE A 69 -26.02 -6.33 7.90
N GLU A 70 -25.58 -6.78 9.06
CA GLU A 70 -26.21 -6.47 10.34
C GLU A 70 -25.90 -5.02 10.74
N GLY A 71 -26.91 -4.27 11.21
CA GLY A 71 -26.74 -2.88 11.63
C GLY A 71 -27.91 -1.95 11.25
N PRO A 72 -27.69 -0.62 11.26
CA PRO A 72 -28.70 0.36 10.86
C PRO A 72 -29.18 0.12 9.41
N ALA A 73 -30.48 -0.07 9.21
CA ALA A 73 -31.05 -0.55 7.95
C ALA A 73 -30.67 0.28 6.71
N GLU A 74 -30.69 1.62 6.82
CA GLU A 74 -30.34 2.51 5.70
C GLU A 74 -28.87 2.35 5.27
N LEU A 75 -27.95 2.35 6.25
CA LEU A 75 -26.52 2.20 6.01
C LEU A 75 -26.18 0.80 5.50
N ALA A 76 -26.74 -0.24 6.12
CA ALA A 76 -26.56 -1.63 5.69
C ALA A 76 -27.05 -1.85 4.25
N ALA A 77 -28.23 -1.31 3.91
CA ALA A 77 -28.78 -1.39 2.57
C ALA A 77 -27.91 -0.65 1.54
N SER A 78 -27.45 0.57 1.88
CA SER A 78 -26.57 1.37 1.01
C SER A 78 -25.23 0.67 0.76
N LEU A 79 -24.58 0.16 1.81
CA LEU A 79 -23.32 -0.58 1.70
C LEU A 79 -23.47 -1.84 0.85
N ARG A 80 -24.53 -2.62 1.09
CA ARG A 80 -24.82 -3.84 0.32
C ARG A 80 -24.99 -3.52 -1.16
N GLN A 81 -25.77 -2.50 -1.49
CA GLN A 81 -25.98 -2.09 -2.87
C GLN A 81 -24.67 -1.65 -3.54
N ARG A 82 -23.88 -0.81 -2.87
CA ARG A 82 -22.59 -0.36 -3.40
C ARG A 82 -21.61 -1.52 -3.63
N LEU A 83 -21.55 -2.50 -2.72
CA LEU A 83 -20.73 -3.70 -2.89
C LEU A 83 -21.13 -4.50 -4.13
N LEU A 84 -22.43 -4.68 -4.36
CA LEU A 84 -22.93 -5.37 -5.56
C LEU A 84 -22.61 -4.60 -6.84
N ASP A 85 -22.76 -3.27 -6.81
CA ASP A 85 -22.61 -2.42 -8.00
C ASP A 85 -21.14 -2.20 -8.40
N THR A 86 -20.22 -2.21 -7.43
CA THR A 86 -18.81 -1.85 -7.64
C THR A 86 -17.84 -3.03 -7.61
N ALA A 87 -18.37 -4.26 -7.64
CA ALA A 87 -17.55 -5.47 -7.69
C ALA A 87 -16.51 -5.41 -8.84
N PRO A 88 -15.22 -5.68 -8.55
CA PRO A 88 -14.16 -5.60 -9.55
C PRO A 88 -14.38 -6.62 -10.67
N ARG A 89 -14.23 -6.16 -11.92
CA ARG A 89 -14.40 -6.96 -13.15
C ARG A 89 -13.12 -7.07 -13.98
N ASP A 90 -12.05 -6.43 -13.54
CA ASP A 90 -10.78 -6.43 -14.24
C ASP A 90 -10.09 -7.80 -14.11
N GLU A 91 -9.32 -8.19 -15.12
CA GLU A 91 -8.52 -9.41 -15.09
C GLU A 91 -7.57 -9.42 -13.88
N GLY A 92 -7.48 -10.56 -13.20
CA GLY A 92 -6.69 -10.73 -11.97
C GLY A 92 -7.34 -10.20 -10.69
N ARG A 93 -8.52 -9.56 -10.78
CA ARG A 93 -9.32 -9.15 -9.60
C ARG A 93 -10.80 -9.46 -9.74
N LYS A 94 -11.19 -10.16 -10.80
CA LYS A 94 -12.59 -10.42 -11.12
C LYS A 94 -13.25 -11.15 -9.95
N LEU A 95 -14.35 -10.62 -9.46
CA LEU A 95 -15.10 -11.16 -8.34
C LEU A 95 -16.60 -11.11 -8.66
N ALA A 96 -17.29 -12.24 -8.55
CA ALA A 96 -18.73 -12.28 -8.73
C ALA A 96 -19.42 -12.19 -7.37
N ILE A 97 -19.94 -11.01 -7.02
CA ILE A 97 -20.77 -10.85 -5.82
C ILE A 97 -22.25 -11.02 -6.18
N ILE A 98 -22.93 -11.91 -5.45
CA ILE A 98 -24.36 -12.21 -5.63
C ILE A 98 -25.11 -11.93 -4.34
N ASP A 99 -26.29 -11.31 -4.46
CA ASP A 99 -27.20 -11.11 -3.33
C ASP A 99 -27.91 -12.43 -2.94
N VAL A 100 -28.11 -12.63 -1.64
CA VAL A 100 -28.83 -13.80 -1.10
C VAL A 100 -30.23 -14.00 -1.72
N ASN A 101 -30.95 -12.92 -2.06
CA ASN A 101 -32.28 -13.04 -2.64
C ASN A 101 -32.23 -13.56 -4.08
N ARG A 102 -31.19 -13.21 -4.83
CA ARG A 102 -30.97 -13.73 -6.19
C ARG A 102 -30.67 -15.22 -6.15
N LEU A 103 -29.86 -15.66 -5.17
CA LEU A 103 -29.58 -17.08 -4.94
C LEU A 103 -30.87 -17.85 -4.60
N ARG A 104 -31.72 -17.29 -3.74
CA ARG A 104 -33.03 -17.90 -3.41
C ARG A 104 -33.92 -18.04 -4.64
N GLN A 105 -34.02 -16.98 -5.46
CA GLN A 105 -34.79 -17.01 -6.71
C GLN A 105 -34.30 -18.09 -7.66
N GLN A 106 -32.98 -18.19 -7.90
CA GLN A 106 -32.39 -19.24 -8.73
C GLN A 106 -32.68 -20.65 -8.21
N SER A 107 -32.76 -20.82 -6.88
CA SER A 107 -33.05 -22.11 -6.26
C SER A 107 -34.53 -22.50 -6.28
N SER A 108 -35.45 -21.52 -6.29
CA SER A 108 -36.90 -21.78 -6.35
C SER A 108 -37.35 -22.34 -7.69
N ASP A 109 -36.62 -22.03 -8.76
CA ASP A 109 -36.86 -22.59 -10.10
C ASP A 109 -36.42 -24.06 -10.23
N SER A 110 -35.62 -24.56 -9.28
CA SER A 110 -35.31 -25.99 -9.17
C SER A 110 -36.32 -26.67 -8.26
N GLU A 111 -37.04 -27.69 -8.76
CA GLU A 111 -38.19 -28.40 -8.15
C GLU A 111 -37.98 -29.02 -6.73
N THR A 112 -36.84 -28.80 -6.07
CA THR A 112 -36.53 -29.31 -4.74
C THR A 112 -36.57 -28.21 -3.68
N ASN A 113 -37.78 -27.97 -3.13
CA ASN A 113 -38.01 -27.10 -1.98
C ASN A 113 -37.07 -27.48 -0.81
N PRO A 114 -36.16 -26.60 -0.38
CA PRO A 114 -35.30 -26.88 0.75
C PRO A 114 -36.10 -26.77 2.06
N ILE A 115 -35.85 -27.70 2.97
CA ILE A 115 -36.23 -27.58 4.37
C ILE A 115 -35.42 -26.42 4.95
N ALA A 116 -36.05 -25.25 5.10
CA ALA A 116 -35.44 -24.11 5.76
C ALA A 116 -35.36 -24.42 7.27
N LEU A 117 -34.16 -24.65 7.79
CA LEU A 117 -33.91 -24.61 9.23
C LEU A 117 -34.06 -23.14 9.65
N VAL A 118 -35.25 -22.80 10.15
CA VAL A 118 -35.60 -21.46 10.61
C VAL A 118 -34.82 -21.20 11.90
N SER A 119 -33.96 -20.18 11.89
CA SER A 119 -33.34 -19.68 13.12
C SER A 119 -34.44 -19.07 14.00
N HIS A 120 -34.27 -19.10 15.32
CA HIS A 120 -35.26 -18.58 16.28
C HIS A 120 -35.43 -17.04 16.23
N GLN A 121 -34.70 -16.34 15.36
CA GLN A 121 -34.84 -14.90 15.12
C GLN A 121 -35.33 -14.69 13.69
N GLU A 122 -36.61 -14.33 13.54
CA GLU A 122 -37.33 -14.20 12.26
C GLU A 122 -36.71 -13.20 11.25
N SER A 123 -35.73 -12.38 11.67
CA SER A 123 -35.17 -11.31 10.85
C SER A 123 -33.74 -11.52 10.34
N VAL A 124 -33.02 -12.58 10.76
CA VAL A 124 -31.66 -12.84 10.27
C VAL A 124 -31.48 -14.32 9.93
N ALA A 125 -31.29 -14.59 8.63
CA ALA A 125 -30.95 -15.94 8.18
C ALA A 125 -29.56 -16.31 8.71
N SER A 126 -29.49 -17.32 9.58
CA SER A 126 -28.22 -17.85 10.09
C SER A 126 -27.36 -18.32 8.92
N ASP A 127 -26.05 -18.08 8.96
CA ASP A 127 -25.09 -18.53 7.93
C ASP A 127 -25.24 -20.03 7.63
N VAL A 128 -25.55 -20.83 8.65
CA VAL A 128 -25.82 -22.28 8.55
C VAL A 128 -27.00 -22.59 7.62
N SER A 129 -28.02 -21.73 7.60
CA SER A 129 -29.19 -21.89 6.73
C SER A 129 -28.89 -21.55 5.26
N LEU A 130 -27.88 -20.73 5.00
CA LEU A 130 -27.49 -20.31 3.65
C LEU A 130 -26.53 -21.31 2.99
N LEU A 131 -25.77 -22.08 3.76
CA LEU A 131 -24.79 -23.04 3.22
C LEU A 131 -25.40 -24.04 2.21
N PRO A 132 -26.55 -24.70 2.46
CA PRO A 132 -27.13 -25.61 1.49
C PRO A 132 -27.54 -24.93 0.18
N LEU A 133 -28.02 -23.68 0.26
CA LEU A 133 -28.38 -22.88 -0.93
C LEU A 133 -27.14 -22.48 -1.71
N ALA A 134 -26.10 -22.01 -1.01
CA ALA A 134 -24.82 -21.62 -1.60
C ALA A 134 -24.15 -22.81 -2.31
N LYS A 135 -24.16 -24.00 -1.69
CA LYS A 135 -23.64 -25.24 -2.30
C LYS A 135 -24.35 -25.58 -3.62
N ARG A 136 -25.67 -25.37 -3.71
CA ARG A 136 -26.44 -25.63 -4.95
C ARG A 136 -26.18 -24.59 -6.03
N GLY A 137 -25.95 -23.34 -5.64
CA GLY A 137 -25.69 -22.22 -6.56
C GLY A 137 -24.24 -22.12 -7.05
N ASP A 138 -23.41 -23.14 -6.81
CA ASP A 138 -21.97 -23.15 -7.13
C ASP A 138 -21.22 -21.94 -6.55
N VAL A 139 -21.60 -21.55 -5.33
CA VAL A 139 -20.99 -20.43 -4.61
C VAL A 139 -19.79 -20.93 -3.81
N ASN A 140 -18.69 -20.18 -3.85
CA ASN A 140 -17.46 -20.56 -3.19
C ASN A 140 -17.38 -20.02 -1.75
N TYR A 141 -17.83 -18.78 -1.54
CA TYR A 141 -17.77 -18.13 -0.22
C TYR A 141 -19.08 -17.41 0.13
N LEU A 142 -19.32 -17.31 1.44
CA LEU A 142 -20.34 -16.47 2.05
C LEU A 142 -19.64 -15.31 2.76
N LEU A 143 -19.99 -14.08 2.42
CA LEU A 143 -19.49 -12.86 3.05
C LEU A 143 -20.58 -12.25 3.93
N ARG A 144 -20.28 -12.11 5.22
CA ARG A 144 -21.15 -11.47 6.21
C ARG A 144 -20.48 -10.21 6.76
N GLY A 145 -21.28 -9.15 6.91
CA GLY A 145 -20.85 -7.89 7.50
C GLY A 145 -21.68 -7.53 8.74
N GLU A 146 -21.05 -6.94 9.75
CA GLU A 146 -21.73 -6.34 10.89
C GLU A 146 -21.22 -4.92 11.11
N VAL A 147 -22.11 -3.93 11.06
CA VAL A 147 -21.81 -2.54 11.37
C VAL A 147 -21.73 -2.40 12.89
N LEU A 148 -20.53 -2.18 13.39
CA LEU A 148 -20.28 -1.99 14.81
C LEU A 148 -20.59 -0.54 15.18
N VAL A 149 -21.69 -0.33 15.90
CA VAL A 149 -22.04 0.98 16.46
C VAL A 149 -21.14 1.24 17.67
N ASP A 150 -20.34 2.31 17.61
CA ASP A 150 -19.45 2.69 18.71
C ASP A 150 -20.29 3.13 19.93
N GLN A 151 -20.40 2.23 20.93
CA GLN A 151 -21.11 2.51 22.17
C GLN A 151 -20.23 3.30 23.17
N THR A 152 -18.95 3.49 22.87
CA THR A 152 -18.00 4.10 23.80
C THR A 152 -18.01 5.62 23.66
N ALA A 153 -18.72 6.27 24.59
CA ALA A 153 -18.77 7.72 24.83
C ALA A 153 -19.57 8.59 23.82
N PRO A 154 -20.88 8.82 24.07
CA PRO A 154 -21.72 9.77 23.32
C PRO A 154 -21.15 11.20 23.23
N TRP A 155 -20.30 11.62 24.18
CA TRP A 155 -19.66 12.94 24.16
C TRP A 155 -18.47 13.05 23.19
N LEU A 156 -18.06 11.95 22.54
CA LEU A 156 -17.14 11.96 21.39
C LEU A 156 -17.88 11.84 20.03
N ALA A 157 -19.21 11.67 20.04
CA ALA A 157 -20.03 11.42 18.85
C ALA A 157 -20.01 12.57 17.84
N ASP A 158 -19.64 13.78 18.26
CA ASP A 158 -19.37 14.93 17.36
C ASP A 158 -18.14 14.72 16.44
N ARG A 159 -17.48 13.56 16.52
CA ARG A 159 -16.48 13.04 15.56
C ARG A 159 -17.12 12.13 14.50
N ASP A 160 -18.21 12.58 13.89
CA ASP A 160 -19.12 11.98 12.86
C ASP A 160 -18.48 11.38 11.59
N GLN A 161 -17.25 10.89 11.66
CA GLN A 161 -16.43 10.58 10.48
C GLN A 161 -15.72 9.24 10.61
N ARG A 162 -16.35 8.27 11.27
CA ARG A 162 -15.84 6.91 11.42
C ARG A 162 -16.92 5.89 11.08
N LEU A 163 -16.55 4.86 10.34
CA LEU A 163 -17.38 3.70 10.04
C LEU A 163 -16.58 2.44 10.39
N VAL A 164 -17.18 1.56 11.19
CA VAL A 164 -16.58 0.27 11.57
C VAL A 164 -17.47 -0.86 11.11
N VAL A 165 -16.93 -1.77 10.31
CA VAL A 165 -17.64 -2.97 9.84
C VAL A 165 -16.75 -4.18 10.07
N SER A 166 -17.28 -5.19 10.74
CA SER A 166 -16.64 -6.50 10.89
C SER A 166 -17.05 -7.40 9.73
N TRP A 167 -16.07 -7.95 9.01
CA TRP A 167 -16.31 -8.83 7.87
C TRP A 167 -15.89 -10.26 8.17
N CYS A 168 -16.77 -11.22 7.91
CA CYS A 168 -16.51 -12.64 8.03
C CYS A 168 -16.68 -13.31 6.66
N LEU A 169 -15.68 -14.07 6.22
CA LEU A 169 -15.69 -14.79 4.95
C LEU A 169 -15.65 -16.30 5.21
N THR A 170 -16.76 -16.97 4.96
CA THR A 170 -16.92 -18.41 5.23
C THR A 170 -16.85 -19.20 3.93
N PRO A 171 -15.93 -20.18 3.79
CA PRO A 171 -15.92 -21.07 2.63
C PRO A 171 -17.14 -21.99 2.66
N VAL A 172 -17.81 -22.15 1.52
CA VAL A 172 -19.03 -22.97 1.38
C VAL A 172 -18.69 -24.45 1.21
N ASN A 173 -17.60 -24.74 0.50
CA ASN A 173 -17.10 -26.09 0.23
C ASN A 173 -15.81 -26.36 1.02
N SER A 174 -15.92 -26.45 2.34
CA SER A 174 -14.81 -26.90 3.21
C SER A 174 -14.54 -28.40 3.13
N ASP A 175 -15.35 -29.16 2.39
CA ASP A 175 -15.18 -30.62 2.22
C ASP A 175 -14.07 -30.99 1.20
N ARG A 176 -13.33 -30.02 0.66
CA ARG A 176 -12.12 -30.34 -0.11
C ARG A 176 -11.04 -30.86 0.84
N ASP A 177 -10.95 -32.19 0.91
CA ASP A 177 -9.82 -32.99 1.38
C ASP A 177 -8.82 -32.21 2.25
N LEU A 178 -9.17 -32.03 3.52
CA LEU A 178 -8.21 -31.77 4.59
C LEU A 178 -7.26 -32.98 4.63
N SER A 179 -6.27 -32.98 3.74
CA SER A 179 -5.13 -33.88 3.83
C SER A 179 -4.48 -33.60 5.18
N PRO A 180 -4.37 -34.59 6.07
CA PRO A 180 -3.88 -34.40 7.44
C PRO A 180 -2.36 -34.16 7.40
N GLY A 181 -1.96 -32.95 7.05
CA GLY A 181 -0.55 -32.56 6.93
C GLY A 181 -0.26 -31.10 6.58
N ASP A 182 -1.26 -30.26 6.28
CA ASP A 182 -1.02 -28.84 5.98
C ASP A 182 -1.51 -27.94 7.12
N ASP A 183 -0.66 -27.72 8.12
CA ASP A 183 -0.93 -26.90 9.31
C ASP A 183 -1.33 -25.44 8.98
N ARG A 184 -1.01 -24.97 7.76
CA ARG A 184 -1.42 -23.64 7.27
C ARG A 184 -2.93 -23.50 7.11
N GLN A 185 -3.58 -24.53 6.58
CA GLN A 185 -5.03 -24.48 6.33
C GLN A 185 -5.82 -24.42 7.64
N GLN A 186 -5.36 -25.08 8.70
CA GLN A 186 -6.06 -25.08 10.00
C GLN A 186 -6.03 -23.72 10.70
N SER A 187 -4.91 -23.00 10.61
CA SER A 187 -4.80 -21.66 11.20
C SER A 187 -5.65 -20.64 10.44
N GLU A 188 -5.71 -20.76 9.11
CA GLU A 188 -6.57 -19.93 8.25
C GLU A 188 -8.07 -20.19 8.49
N HIS A 189 -8.47 -21.45 8.70
CA HIS A 189 -9.86 -21.78 9.05
C HIS A 189 -10.30 -21.19 10.39
N GLN A 190 -9.40 -21.11 11.38
CA GLN A 190 -9.71 -20.46 12.66
C GLN A 190 -9.82 -18.94 12.49
N GLN A 191 -8.99 -18.33 11.65
CA GLN A 191 -9.03 -16.89 11.39
C GLN A 191 -10.30 -16.48 10.60
N ALA A 192 -10.77 -17.33 9.69
CA ALA A 192 -12.04 -17.14 8.97
C ALA A 192 -13.29 -17.15 9.89
N GLN A 193 -13.19 -17.75 11.09
CA GLN A 193 -14.30 -17.77 12.05
C GLN A 193 -14.42 -16.46 12.85
N TYR A 194 -13.35 -15.68 12.95
CA TYR A 194 -13.36 -14.39 13.64
C TYR A 194 -13.48 -13.26 12.61
N GLY A 195 -14.56 -12.47 12.70
CA GLY A 195 -14.75 -11.33 11.81
C GLY A 195 -13.55 -10.37 11.87
N THR A 196 -13.08 -9.92 10.70
CA THR A 196 -12.00 -8.96 10.56
C THR A 196 -12.58 -7.53 10.63
N PRO A 197 -12.32 -6.79 11.72
CA PRO A 197 -12.87 -5.44 11.86
C PRO A 197 -12.13 -4.45 10.96
N LEU A 198 -12.85 -3.85 10.02
CA LEU A 198 -12.39 -2.69 9.26
C LEU A 198 -12.86 -1.42 9.94
N THR A 199 -11.90 -0.58 10.35
CA THR A 199 -12.18 0.78 10.83
C THR A 199 -11.75 1.78 9.77
N ILE A 200 -12.69 2.59 9.29
CA ILE A 200 -12.41 3.68 8.36
C ILE A 200 -12.70 5.00 9.02
N ASN A 201 -11.73 5.91 8.95
CA ASN A 201 -11.88 7.31 9.33
C ASN A 201 -11.88 8.17 8.05
N LEU A 202 -12.74 9.19 7.96
CA LEU A 202 -12.83 10.03 6.76
C LEU A 202 -11.51 10.73 6.44
N ALA A 203 -10.77 11.23 7.44
CA ALA A 203 -9.52 11.94 7.20
C ALA A 203 -8.45 11.01 6.59
N ASP A 204 -8.36 9.77 7.10
CA ASP A 204 -7.46 8.76 6.56
C ASP A 204 -7.92 8.28 5.18
N ALA A 205 -9.22 8.13 4.99
CA ALA A 205 -9.83 7.77 3.70
C ALA A 205 -9.54 8.83 2.63
N LEU A 206 -9.71 10.12 2.93
CA LEU A 206 -9.40 11.22 1.99
C LEU A 206 -7.91 11.30 1.65
N LYS A 207 -7.04 10.91 2.59
CA LYS A 207 -5.59 10.82 2.34
C LYS A 207 -5.23 9.64 1.45
N LYS A 208 -5.87 8.48 1.65
CA LYS A 208 -5.65 7.26 0.86
C LYS A 208 -6.30 7.36 -0.52
N TYR A 209 -7.49 7.97 -0.59
CA TYR A 209 -8.34 8.12 -1.77
C TYR A 209 -8.72 9.61 -1.97
N PRO A 210 -7.83 10.43 -2.56
CA PRO A 210 -8.05 11.86 -2.73
C PRO A 210 -9.26 12.22 -3.61
N ASP A 211 -9.73 11.29 -4.44
CA ASP A 211 -10.93 11.43 -5.26
C ASP A 211 -12.20 11.51 -4.42
N LEU A 212 -12.21 10.94 -3.21
CA LEU A 212 -13.35 11.04 -2.29
C LEU A 212 -13.57 12.48 -1.78
N ALA A 213 -12.57 13.35 -1.87
CA ALA A 213 -12.71 14.76 -1.50
C ALA A 213 -13.67 15.54 -2.42
N TRP A 214 -14.02 14.96 -3.58
CA TRP A 214 -14.91 15.54 -4.57
C TRP A 214 -16.38 15.16 -4.32
N LEU A 215 -16.63 14.22 -3.40
CA LEU A 215 -17.98 13.87 -2.98
C LEU A 215 -18.48 14.92 -1.98
N ASN A 216 -19.63 15.53 -2.27
CA ASN A 216 -20.24 16.52 -1.40
C ASN A 216 -20.74 15.92 -0.09
N ASP A 217 -21.11 14.64 -0.12
CA ASP A 217 -21.58 13.90 1.05
C ASP A 217 -20.46 13.07 1.68
N LYS A 218 -20.19 13.36 2.96
CA LYS A 218 -19.19 12.68 3.77
C LYS A 218 -19.57 11.23 4.08
N HIS A 219 -20.87 10.93 4.23
CA HIS A 219 -21.33 9.56 4.47
C HIS A 219 -21.11 8.72 3.23
N ALA A 220 -21.49 9.21 2.05
CA ALA A 220 -21.16 8.57 0.79
C ALA A 220 -19.64 8.34 0.59
N ALA A 221 -18.80 9.28 1.02
CA ALA A 221 -17.34 9.12 0.96
C ALA A 221 -16.85 8.00 1.88
N LEU A 222 -17.35 7.91 3.11
CA LEU A 222 -17.03 6.82 4.05
C LEU A 222 -17.50 5.46 3.55
N GLU A 223 -18.73 5.38 3.03
CA GLU A 223 -19.26 4.14 2.46
C GLU A 223 -18.42 3.69 1.27
N THR A 224 -18.07 4.61 0.37
CA THR A 224 -17.22 4.30 -0.79
C THR A 224 -15.82 3.83 -0.36
N ALA A 225 -15.25 4.45 0.68
CA ALA A 225 -14.00 3.99 1.26
C ALA A 225 -14.13 2.60 1.88
N MET A 226 -15.18 2.34 2.66
CA MET A 226 -15.45 1.03 3.27
C MET A 226 -15.55 -0.06 2.20
N VAL A 227 -16.32 0.19 1.14
CA VAL A 227 -16.48 -0.73 0.00
C VAL A 227 -15.12 -1.06 -0.65
N ARG A 228 -14.28 -0.05 -0.91
CA ARG A 228 -12.93 -0.26 -1.47
C ARG A 228 -12.03 -1.11 -0.57
N GLU A 229 -12.15 -0.92 0.74
CA GLU A 229 -11.35 -1.64 1.73
C GLU A 229 -11.88 -3.06 1.94
N THR A 230 -13.20 -3.27 1.86
CA THR A 230 -13.81 -4.60 1.80
C THR A 230 -13.29 -5.37 0.59
N PHE A 231 -13.20 -4.76 -0.59
CA PHE A 231 -12.60 -5.44 -1.75
C PHE A 231 -11.10 -5.72 -1.59
N ALA A 232 -10.38 -4.90 -0.82
CA ALA A 232 -8.99 -5.17 -0.46
C ALA A 232 -8.84 -6.38 0.48
N LEU A 233 -9.90 -6.78 1.18
CA LEU A 233 -9.92 -8.04 1.93
C LEU A 233 -10.12 -9.25 1.01
N LEU A 234 -10.87 -9.12 -0.09
CA LEU A 234 -11.30 -10.25 -0.91
C LEU A 234 -10.45 -10.46 -2.16
N SER A 235 -9.80 -9.41 -2.65
CA SER A 235 -9.07 -9.43 -3.91
C SER A 235 -7.75 -8.67 -3.80
N PRO A 236 -6.76 -9.02 -4.63
CA PRO A 236 -5.52 -8.26 -4.75
C PRO A 236 -5.78 -6.80 -5.03
N THR A 237 -5.04 -5.92 -4.36
CA THR A 237 -5.14 -4.48 -4.59
C THR A 237 -3.80 -3.85 -4.91
N VAL A 238 -3.88 -2.76 -5.67
CA VAL A 238 -2.70 -1.97 -6.00
C VAL A 238 -2.53 -0.89 -4.94
N GLN A 239 -1.42 -0.96 -4.20
CA GLN A 239 -1.04 0.06 -3.23
C GLN A 239 0.00 1.00 -3.82
N ARG A 240 -0.17 2.30 -3.54
CA ARG A 240 0.81 3.33 -3.88
C ARG A 240 1.79 3.52 -2.73
N ASP A 241 3.02 3.09 -2.96
CA ASP A 241 4.13 3.22 -2.02
C ASP A 241 5.09 4.34 -2.43
N LYS A 242 5.94 4.75 -1.48
CA LYS A 242 7.03 5.69 -1.72
C LYS A 242 8.36 4.98 -1.49
N VAL A 243 9.10 4.77 -2.57
CA VAL A 243 10.45 4.23 -2.50
C VAL A 243 11.48 5.34 -2.46
N ARG A 244 12.57 5.11 -1.75
CA ARG A 244 13.68 6.04 -1.66
C ARG A 244 14.67 5.75 -2.78
N LEU A 245 14.87 6.74 -3.64
CA LEU A 245 15.88 6.71 -4.67
C LEU A 245 17.25 7.06 -4.09
N ASP A 246 18.29 6.52 -4.69
CA ASP A 246 19.67 6.85 -4.36
C ASP A 246 20.20 7.97 -5.27
N ASN A 247 21.02 8.84 -4.68
CA ASN A 247 21.69 9.93 -5.39
C ASN A 247 23.15 9.53 -5.61
N PRO A 248 23.66 9.63 -6.85
CA PRO A 248 25.04 9.25 -7.15
C PRO A 248 26.03 10.26 -6.56
N LEU A 249 27.26 9.80 -6.33
CA LEU A 249 28.40 10.70 -6.22
C LEU A 249 28.67 11.41 -7.57
N PRO A 250 29.26 12.62 -7.57
CA PRO A 250 29.53 13.38 -8.79
C PRO A 250 30.67 12.74 -9.59
N LEU A 251 30.33 11.70 -10.35
CA LEU A 251 31.20 10.96 -11.25
C LEU A 251 30.68 11.09 -12.70
N PRO A 252 31.50 10.75 -13.72
CA PRO A 252 31.01 10.67 -15.09
C PRO A 252 29.75 9.81 -15.19
N GLY A 253 28.73 10.31 -15.91
CA GLY A 253 27.43 9.63 -16.03
C GLY A 253 26.44 9.84 -14.87
N SER A 254 26.83 10.45 -13.76
CA SER A 254 25.94 10.72 -12.60
C SER A 254 24.71 11.55 -12.95
N TRP A 255 24.83 12.46 -13.92
CA TRP A 255 23.72 13.26 -14.44
C TRP A 255 22.58 12.41 -15.01
N HIS A 256 22.87 11.26 -15.62
CA HIS A 256 21.84 10.31 -16.05
C HIS A 256 21.10 9.72 -14.86
N THR A 257 21.78 9.42 -13.75
CA THR A 257 21.09 8.93 -12.55
C THR A 257 20.17 10.01 -11.96
N VAL A 258 20.62 11.26 -11.93
CA VAL A 258 19.80 12.39 -11.48
C VAL A 258 18.60 12.61 -12.42
N ALA A 259 18.79 12.53 -13.74
CA ALA A 259 17.71 12.62 -14.71
C ALA A 259 16.70 11.48 -14.54
N GLY A 260 17.17 10.24 -14.32
CA GLY A 260 16.30 9.10 -14.01
C GLY A 260 15.51 9.32 -12.73
N ASN A 261 16.13 9.88 -11.68
CA ASN A 261 15.45 10.22 -10.43
C ASN A 261 14.35 11.27 -10.63
N PHE A 262 14.55 12.21 -11.56
CA PHE A 262 13.53 13.18 -11.94
C PHE A 262 12.35 12.51 -12.64
N TYR A 263 12.59 11.62 -13.62
CA TYR A 263 11.52 10.88 -14.28
C TYR A 263 10.73 9.99 -13.32
N ALA A 264 11.41 9.28 -12.42
CA ALA A 264 10.77 8.41 -11.43
C ALA A 264 9.89 9.20 -10.44
N LYS A 265 10.31 10.41 -10.02
CA LYS A 265 9.49 11.31 -9.20
C LYS A 265 8.14 11.64 -9.84
N SER A 266 8.11 11.74 -11.17
CA SER A 266 6.89 11.95 -11.96
C SER A 266 6.13 10.66 -12.28
N GLY A 267 6.54 9.50 -11.72
CA GLY A 267 5.93 8.20 -12.00
C GLY A 267 6.34 7.58 -13.36
N ARG A 268 7.25 8.22 -14.10
CA ARG A 268 7.70 7.77 -15.43
C ARG A 268 8.82 6.75 -15.30
N TRP A 269 8.50 5.56 -14.81
CA TRP A 269 9.47 4.51 -14.49
C TRP A 269 10.23 3.97 -15.71
N ALA A 270 9.60 3.90 -16.88
CA ALA A 270 10.26 3.44 -18.12
C ALA A 270 11.36 4.40 -18.60
N ASP A 271 11.11 5.71 -18.54
CA ASP A 271 12.10 6.73 -18.87
C ASP A 271 13.24 6.74 -17.83
N ALA A 272 12.89 6.57 -16.56
CA ALA A 272 13.86 6.46 -15.47
C ALA A 272 14.80 5.27 -15.67
N GLU A 273 14.26 4.08 -16.00
CA GLU A 273 15.02 2.88 -16.34
C GLU A 273 16.02 3.17 -17.46
N THR A 274 15.58 3.81 -18.54
CA THR A 274 16.44 4.16 -19.68
C THR A 274 17.61 5.06 -19.26
N GLN A 275 17.37 6.06 -18.41
CA GLN A 275 18.43 6.93 -17.93
C GLN A 275 19.39 6.19 -16.98
N TRP A 276 18.90 5.35 -16.07
CA TRP A 276 19.78 4.60 -15.18
C TRP A 276 20.61 3.55 -15.92
N GLN A 277 20.08 2.93 -16.97
CA GLN A 277 20.86 2.07 -17.87
C GLN A 277 21.98 2.85 -18.57
N ARG A 278 21.70 4.08 -19.03
CA ARG A 278 22.74 4.97 -19.58
C ARG A 278 23.79 5.34 -18.53
N ALA A 279 23.37 5.61 -17.30
CA ALA A 279 24.30 5.88 -16.20
C ALA A 279 25.28 4.70 -15.99
N LEU A 280 24.80 3.46 -16.06
CA LEU A 280 25.65 2.26 -15.97
C LEU A 280 26.57 2.06 -17.19
N LYS A 281 26.19 2.53 -18.39
CA LYS A 281 27.11 2.52 -19.54
C LYS A 281 28.31 3.44 -19.31
N TRP A 282 28.10 4.59 -18.68
CA TRP A 282 29.17 5.53 -18.34
C TRP A 282 29.96 5.11 -17.10
N ASN A 283 29.29 4.56 -16.09
CA ASN A 283 29.91 4.06 -14.87
C ASN A 283 29.28 2.70 -14.48
N PRO A 284 29.90 1.58 -14.93
CA PRO A 284 29.41 0.24 -14.65
C PRO A 284 29.37 -0.15 -13.16
N PHE A 285 30.01 0.63 -12.29
CA PHE A 285 30.09 0.40 -10.85
C PHE A 285 29.20 1.35 -10.04
N SER A 286 28.31 2.11 -10.70
CA SER A 286 27.39 3.02 -10.00
C SER A 286 26.33 2.24 -9.21
N SER A 287 26.60 1.99 -7.93
CA SER A 287 25.65 1.32 -7.03
C SER A 287 24.32 2.05 -6.90
N ALA A 288 24.32 3.39 -6.97
CA ALA A 288 23.10 4.20 -6.99
C ALA A 288 22.21 3.90 -8.22
N ALA A 289 22.81 3.79 -9.41
CA ALA A 289 22.06 3.45 -10.63
C ALA A 289 21.55 2.01 -10.59
N MET A 290 22.33 1.06 -10.05
CA MET A 290 21.89 -0.33 -9.84
C MET A 290 20.70 -0.41 -8.86
N HIS A 291 20.80 0.28 -7.72
CA HIS A 291 19.73 0.37 -6.72
C HIS A 291 18.45 0.93 -7.33
N ASN A 292 18.55 2.04 -8.08
CA ASN A 292 17.39 2.65 -8.71
C ASN A 292 16.80 1.77 -9.82
N LEU A 293 17.64 1.06 -10.60
CA LEU A 293 17.17 0.08 -11.59
C LEU A 293 16.40 -1.06 -10.97
N ALA A 294 16.85 -1.58 -9.82
CA ALA A 294 16.13 -2.62 -9.09
C ALA A 294 14.69 -2.17 -8.78
N LEU A 295 14.52 -0.95 -8.28
CA LEU A 295 13.20 -0.37 -8.00
C LEU A 295 12.35 -0.18 -9.27
N ALA A 296 12.95 0.27 -10.39
CA ALA A 296 12.25 0.37 -11.67
C ALA A 296 11.78 -1.00 -12.20
N LYS A 297 12.63 -2.03 -12.06
CA LYS A 297 12.31 -3.39 -12.47
C LYS A 297 11.17 -3.97 -11.63
N SER A 298 11.19 -3.77 -10.31
CA SER A 298 10.06 -4.11 -9.44
C SER A 298 8.78 -3.37 -9.81
N ALA A 299 8.85 -2.08 -10.14
CA ALA A 299 7.69 -1.31 -10.60
C ALA A 299 7.07 -1.86 -11.89
N LYS A 300 7.87 -2.57 -12.71
CA LYS A 300 7.43 -3.28 -13.91
C LYS A 300 7.12 -4.76 -13.67
N GLN A 301 7.17 -5.22 -12.42
CA GLN A 301 6.99 -6.62 -12.01
C GLN A 301 8.02 -7.59 -12.63
N ASP A 302 9.15 -7.07 -13.13
CA ASP A 302 10.28 -7.85 -13.63
C ASP A 302 11.19 -8.22 -12.45
N PHE A 303 10.69 -9.11 -11.57
CA PHE A 303 11.30 -9.38 -10.27
C PHE A 303 12.66 -10.09 -10.37
N SER A 304 12.87 -10.93 -11.40
CA SER A 304 14.17 -11.57 -11.65
C SER A 304 15.25 -10.51 -11.91
N GLN A 305 14.99 -9.55 -12.82
CA GLN A 305 15.93 -8.45 -13.05
C GLN A 305 16.03 -7.52 -11.85
N ALA A 306 14.92 -7.27 -11.15
CA ALA A 306 14.94 -6.43 -9.95
C ALA A 306 15.89 -6.99 -8.89
N ARG A 307 15.80 -8.29 -8.61
CA ARG A 307 16.67 -9.00 -7.68
C ARG A 307 18.12 -8.95 -8.15
N HIS A 308 18.38 -9.24 -9.42
CA HIS A 308 19.72 -9.15 -10.01
C HIS A 308 20.36 -7.78 -9.72
N TRP A 309 19.67 -6.68 -10.03
CA TRP A 309 20.18 -5.32 -9.81
C TRP A 309 20.28 -4.96 -8.33
N ALA A 310 19.34 -5.41 -7.50
CA ALA A 310 19.38 -5.20 -6.05
C ALA A 310 20.62 -5.86 -5.43
N SER A 311 20.87 -7.14 -5.74
CA SER A 311 22.05 -7.86 -5.28
C SER A 311 23.35 -7.17 -5.72
N ARG A 312 23.44 -6.75 -6.99
CA ARG A 312 24.61 -6.00 -7.47
C ARG A 312 24.80 -4.68 -6.73
N SER A 313 23.73 -3.94 -6.46
CA SER A 313 23.83 -2.66 -5.73
C SER A 313 24.40 -2.83 -4.32
N VAL A 314 24.09 -3.96 -3.65
CA VAL A 314 24.64 -4.31 -2.34
C VAL A 314 26.12 -4.67 -2.46
N VAL A 315 26.51 -5.45 -3.47
CA VAL A 315 27.91 -5.84 -3.70
C VAL A 315 28.80 -4.62 -3.98
N PHE A 316 28.38 -3.71 -4.86
CA PHE A 316 29.17 -2.55 -5.25
C PHE A 316 29.03 -1.33 -4.31
N GLY A 317 28.09 -1.37 -3.38
CA GLY A 317 27.90 -0.31 -2.39
C GLY A 317 27.08 -0.83 -1.22
N PRO A 318 27.66 -1.53 -0.24
CA PRO A 318 26.91 -2.17 0.84
C PRO A 318 26.40 -1.16 1.87
N THR A 319 25.43 -0.34 1.46
CA THR A 319 24.76 0.60 2.35
C THR A 319 23.52 -0.04 2.95
N LYS A 320 23.11 0.41 4.14
CA LYS A 320 21.81 0.02 4.74
C LYS A 320 20.63 0.29 3.80
N ARG A 321 20.74 1.26 2.89
CA ARG A 321 19.71 1.57 1.90
C ARG A 321 19.59 0.46 0.86
N HIS A 322 20.70 0.01 0.29
CA HIS A 322 20.70 -1.04 -0.73
C HIS A 322 20.26 -2.39 -0.15
N GLN A 323 20.67 -2.69 1.09
CA GLN A 323 20.19 -3.88 1.80
C GLN A 323 18.67 -3.84 2.01
N ARG A 324 18.13 -2.71 2.49
CA ARG A 324 16.67 -2.53 2.63
C ARG A 324 15.94 -2.59 1.28
N ALA A 325 16.57 -2.11 0.22
CA ALA A 325 15.99 -2.19 -1.12
C ALA A 325 15.91 -3.62 -1.61
N ALA A 326 16.96 -4.43 -1.41
CA ALA A 326 16.92 -5.85 -1.75
C ALA A 326 15.81 -6.60 -1.00
N VAL A 327 15.66 -6.35 0.31
CA VAL A 327 14.54 -6.89 1.10
C VAL A 327 13.19 -6.41 0.57
N TRP A 328 13.07 -5.12 0.25
CA TRP A 328 11.83 -4.56 -0.29
C TRP A 328 11.45 -5.16 -1.66
N VAL A 329 12.43 -5.38 -2.55
CA VAL A 329 12.22 -6.04 -3.85
C VAL A 329 11.72 -7.47 -3.66
N GLU A 330 12.31 -8.20 -2.73
CA GLU A 330 11.89 -9.57 -2.42
C GLU A 330 10.49 -9.61 -1.79
N GLN A 331 10.17 -8.70 -0.87
CA GLN A 331 8.82 -8.61 -0.31
C GLN A 331 7.79 -8.25 -1.39
N ALA A 332 8.11 -7.31 -2.27
CA ALA A 332 7.23 -6.96 -3.38
C ALA A 332 6.98 -8.14 -4.33
N GLN A 333 7.99 -8.99 -4.55
CA GLN A 333 7.82 -10.22 -5.31
C GLN A 333 6.92 -11.22 -4.58
N ARG A 334 7.09 -11.42 -3.27
CA ARG A 334 6.24 -12.31 -2.48
C ARG A 334 4.80 -11.86 -2.49
N ASP A 335 4.56 -10.59 -2.21
CA ASP A 335 3.23 -10.01 -2.20
C ASP A 335 2.55 -10.17 -3.57
N TYR A 336 3.32 -10.11 -4.66
CA TYR A 336 2.82 -10.39 -6.00
C TYR A 336 2.49 -11.88 -6.20
N HIS A 337 3.37 -12.80 -5.80
CA HIS A 337 3.11 -14.23 -5.91
C HIS A 337 1.90 -14.64 -5.05
N GLU A 338 1.80 -14.15 -3.83
CA GLU A 338 0.71 -14.41 -2.90
C GLU A 338 -0.62 -13.82 -3.40
N ALA A 339 -0.60 -12.58 -3.91
CA ALA A 339 -1.78 -11.95 -4.49
C ALA A 339 -2.41 -12.79 -5.62
N PHE A 340 -1.58 -13.45 -6.43
CA PHE A 340 -2.04 -14.18 -7.61
C PHE A 340 -1.92 -15.70 -7.49
N ASP A 341 -1.71 -16.21 -6.27
CA ASP A 341 -1.53 -17.65 -5.98
C ASP A 341 -0.52 -18.33 -6.92
N LEU A 342 0.62 -17.66 -7.16
CA LEU A 342 1.68 -18.14 -8.03
C LEU A 342 2.64 -19.01 -7.24
N ALA A 343 3.09 -20.11 -7.86
CA ALA A 343 4.16 -20.93 -7.31
C ALA A 343 5.43 -20.12 -7.02
N ASP A 344 6.23 -20.60 -6.06
CA ASP A 344 7.50 -19.98 -5.71
C ASP A 344 8.40 -19.80 -6.96
N PRO A 345 9.15 -18.69 -7.05
CA PRO A 345 10.00 -18.43 -8.19
C PRO A 345 11.10 -19.50 -8.30
N PRO A 346 11.55 -19.87 -9.51
CA PRO A 346 12.54 -20.93 -9.71
C PRO A 346 13.91 -20.60 -9.07
N GLU A 347 14.19 -19.33 -8.85
CA GLU A 347 15.41 -18.84 -8.18
C GLU A 347 15.34 -18.98 -6.65
N GLY A 348 14.18 -19.33 -6.10
CA GLY A 348 13.91 -19.40 -4.67
C GLY A 348 13.93 -18.05 -3.95
N TRP A 349 13.70 -18.09 -2.64
CA TRP A 349 13.68 -16.91 -1.78
C TRP A 349 15.07 -16.64 -1.15
N SER A 350 15.52 -15.38 -1.12
CA SER A 350 16.82 -15.03 -0.52
C SER A 350 16.75 -14.76 0.99
N VAL A 351 15.60 -14.29 1.49
CA VAL A 351 15.37 -13.98 2.90
C VAL A 351 14.41 -15.02 3.46
N THR A 352 14.76 -15.75 4.50
CA THR A 352 13.80 -16.66 5.16
C THR A 352 12.64 -15.83 5.74
N ARG A 353 11.39 -16.32 5.65
CA ARG A 353 10.27 -15.67 6.37
C ARG A 353 10.70 -15.55 7.84
N PRO A 354 10.54 -14.38 8.50
CA PRO A 354 10.50 -14.41 9.95
C PRO A 354 9.41 -15.42 10.33
N VAL A 355 9.76 -16.39 11.16
CA VAL A 355 8.75 -17.24 11.79
C VAL A 355 7.93 -16.29 12.65
N GLU A 356 6.67 -16.08 12.28
CA GLU A 356 5.74 -15.22 13.03
C GLU A 356 5.42 -15.80 14.41
#